data_AF-A0A381I521-F1
#
_entry.id   AF-A0A381I521-F1
#
_cell.length_a   1.000
_cell.length_b   1.000
_cell.length_c   1.000
_cell.angle_alpha   90.00
_cell.angle_beta   90.00
_cell.angle_gamma   90.00
#
_symmetry.space_group_name_H-M   'P 1'
#
loop_
_entity.id
_entity.type
_entity.pdbx_description
1 polymer ?
#
loop_
_entity_poly.entity_id
_entity_poly.type
_entity_poly.pdbx_seq_one_letter_code
_entity_poly.pdbx_strand_id
1 'polypeptide(L)'
;MFLAFKKKQKIICEIFTNKKGLSILSGAINGYSYLALLIALNNLELSIAEPFSQVSMIITLILAHFIFKENIKEKIPGSILILIGGWLLLL
;
A
#
# COMPACT_ATOMS: atom_id res chain seq x y z
N MET A 1 2.65 -7.42 20.58
CA MET A 1 2.54 -7.02 22.00
C MET A 1 1.55 -5.86 22.23
N PHE A 2 1.52 -4.82 21.40
CA PHE A 2 0.67 -3.62 21.61
C PHE A 2 -0.86 -3.83 21.43
N LEU A 3 -1.29 -4.72 20.53
CA LEU A 3 -2.71 -5.01 20.26
C LEU A 3 -3.43 -5.79 21.38
N ALA A 4 -2.69 -6.60 22.15
CA ALA A 4 -3.23 -7.34 23.29
C ALA A 4 -3.63 -6.40 24.45
N PHE A 5 -2.92 -5.28 24.60
CA PHE A 5 -3.15 -4.30 25.66
C PHE A 5 -4.45 -3.51 25.51
N LYS A 6 -5.03 -3.42 24.30
CA LYS A 6 -6.25 -2.62 24.01
C LYS A 6 -7.56 -3.43 23.92
N LYS A 7 -7.59 -4.72 24.31
CA LYS A 7 -8.79 -5.61 24.26
C LYS A 7 -9.50 -5.70 22.90
N LYS A 8 -8.87 -5.34 21.78
CA LYS A 8 -9.47 -5.39 20.43
C LYS A 8 -9.48 -6.78 19.78
N GLN A 9 -9.05 -7.81 20.50
CA GLN A 9 -8.98 -9.20 20.02
C GLN A 9 -10.35 -9.74 19.56
N LYS A 10 -11.43 -9.39 20.26
CA LYS A 10 -12.80 -9.82 19.91
C LYS A 10 -13.22 -9.34 18.52
N ILE A 11 -12.89 -8.08 18.20
CA ILE A 11 -13.20 -7.45 16.90
C ILE A 11 -12.40 -8.11 15.78
N ILE A 12 -11.13 -8.47 16.03
CA ILE A 12 -10.29 -9.16 15.04
C ILE A 12 -10.85 -10.55 14.74
N CYS A 13 -11.19 -11.34 15.76
CA CYS A 13 -11.82 -12.65 15.58
C CYS A 13 -13.17 -12.57 14.88
N GLU A 14 -13.94 -11.51 15.13
CA GLU A 14 -15.24 -11.28 14.48
C GLU A 14 -15.10 -10.95 13.00
N ILE A 15 -14.18 -10.05 12.63
CA ILE A 15 -13.88 -9.72 11.23
C ILE A 15 -13.36 -10.96 10.50
N PHE A 16 -12.42 -11.69 11.12
CA PHE A 16 -11.86 -12.89 10.54
C PHE A 16 -12.93 -13.97 10.34
N THR A 17 -13.83 -14.18 11.30
CA THR A 17 -14.90 -15.18 11.20
C THR A 17 -15.94 -14.82 10.14
N ASN A 18 -16.34 -13.54 10.07
CA ASN A 18 -17.33 -13.08 9.09
C ASN A 18 -16.77 -12.99 7.67
N LYS A 19 -15.46 -12.76 7.49
CA LYS A 19 -14.84 -12.52 6.18
C LYS A 19 -13.54 -13.32 5.97
N LYS A 20 -13.56 -14.61 6.32
CA LYS A 20 -12.37 -15.51 6.26
C LYS A 20 -11.61 -15.42 4.95
N GLY A 21 -12.29 -15.60 3.82
CA GLY A 21 -11.66 -15.60 2.50
C GLY A 21 -10.97 -14.26 2.18
N LEU A 22 -11.67 -13.14 2.37
CA LEU A 22 -11.13 -11.81 2.12
C LEU A 22 -9.97 -11.46 3.05
N SER A 23 -10.03 -11.87 4.32
CA SER A 23 -8.93 -11.66 5.28
C SER A 23 -7.67 -12.45 4.89
N ILE A 24 -7.82 -13.72 4.47
CA ILE A 24 -6.67 -14.54 4.03
C ILE A 24 -6.09 -13.98 2.73
N LEU A 25 -6.93 -13.65 1.74
CA LEU A 25 -6.49 -13.05 0.48
C LEU A 25 -5.76 -11.72 0.70
N SER A 26 -6.33 -10.83 1.52
CA SER A 26 -5.69 -9.56 1.85
C SER A 26 -4.33 -9.75 2.53
N GLY A 27 -4.25 -10.69 3.49
CA GLY A 27 -2.99 -11.04 4.15
C GLY A 27 -1.96 -11.61 3.17
N ALA A 28 -2.37 -12.51 2.28
CA ALA A 28 -1.51 -13.12 1.27
C ALA A 28 -0.97 -12.08 0.27
N ILE A 29 -1.82 -11.17 -0.22
CA ILE A 29 -1.41 -10.08 -1.11
C ILE A 29 -0.40 -9.18 -0.42
N ASN A 30 -0.66 -8.76 0.83
CA ASN A 30 0.28 -7.91 1.57
C ASN A 30 1.62 -8.62 1.83
N GLY A 31 1.58 -9.90 2.22
CA GLY A 31 2.78 -10.71 2.42
C GLY A 31 3.60 -10.87 1.13
N TYR A 32 2.93 -11.15 0.00
CA TYR A 32 3.58 -11.26 -1.30
C TYR A 32 4.21 -9.95 -1.75
N SER A 33 3.50 -8.82 -1.63
CA SER A 33 4.04 -7.50 -1.96
C SER A 33 5.28 -7.16 -1.14
N TYR A 34 5.30 -7.52 0.16
CA TYR A 34 6.45 -7.29 1.02
C TYR A 34 7.65 -8.20 0.64
N LEU A 35 7.40 -9.47 0.32
CA LEU A 35 8.44 -10.36 -0.20
C LEU A 35 9.03 -9.82 -1.51
N ALA A 36 8.19 -9.34 -2.43
CA ALA A 36 8.65 -8.73 -3.66
C ALA A 36 9.50 -7.47 -3.41
N LEU A 37 9.11 -6.63 -2.44
CA LEU A 37 9.92 -5.48 -2.01
C LEU A 37 11.29 -5.92 -1.48
N LEU A 38 11.34 -6.93 -0.60
CA LEU A 38 12.61 -7.45 -0.08
C LEU A 38 13.51 -7.98 -1.21
N ILE A 39 12.94 -8.71 -2.18
CA ILE A 39 13.68 -9.20 -3.34
C ILE A 39 14.19 -8.03 -4.20
N ALA A 40 13.38 -7.01 -4.42
CA ALA A 40 13.78 -5.82 -5.16
C ALA A 40 14.95 -5.09 -4.47
N LEU A 41 14.89 -4.90 -3.14
CA LEU A 41 15.95 -4.26 -2.36
C LEU A 41 17.27 -5.04 -2.33
N ASN A 42 17.24 -6.36 -2.54
CA ASN A 42 18.46 -7.17 -2.65
C ASN A 42 19.13 -7.04 -4.04
N ASN A 43 18.38 -6.66 -5.07
CA ASN A 43 18.87 -6.61 -6.46
C ASN A 43 19.02 -5.19 -7.01
N LEU A 44 18.39 -4.20 -6.38
CA LEU A 44 18.35 -2.80 -6.79
C LEU A 44 18.81 -1.91 -5.64
N GLU A 45 19.48 -0.81 -5.98
CA GLU A 45 19.79 0.23 -5.00
C GLU A 45 18.51 0.83 -4.41
N LEU A 46 18.51 1.05 -3.10
CA LEU A 46 17.38 1.62 -2.36
C LEU A 46 16.95 2.98 -2.94
N SER A 47 17.91 3.78 -3.42
CA SER A 47 17.69 5.09 -4.05
C SER A 47 16.80 5.01 -5.30
N ILE A 48 16.83 3.88 -6.02
CA ILE A 48 16.02 3.64 -7.22
C ILE A 48 14.71 2.95 -6.84
N ALA A 49 14.74 2.01 -5.89
CA ALA A 49 13.56 1.25 -5.48
C ALA A 49 12.47 2.11 -4.82
N GLU A 50 12.85 3.11 -4.02
CA GLU A 50 11.94 4.04 -3.35
C GLU A 50 11.06 4.86 -4.32
N PRO A 51 11.61 5.67 -5.23
CA PRO A 51 10.80 6.43 -6.19
C PRO A 51 10.01 5.53 -7.14
N PHE A 52 10.54 4.34 -7.45
CA PHE A 52 9.81 3.35 -8.25
C PHE A 52 8.55 2.85 -7.51
N SER A 53 8.64 2.64 -6.19
CA SER A 53 7.48 2.32 -5.36
C SER A 53 6.38 3.38 -5.44
N GLN A 54 6.75 4.67 -5.53
CA GLN A 54 5.79 5.76 -5.61
C GLN A 54 4.95 5.77 -6.90
N VAL A 55 5.41 5.13 -7.98
CA VAL A 55 4.64 4.96 -9.23
C VAL A 55 3.34 4.18 -8.98
N SER A 56 3.32 3.30 -7.96
CA SER A 56 2.09 2.60 -7.53
C SER A 56 0.96 3.55 -7.12
N MET A 57 1.27 4.83 -6.82
CA MET A 57 0.28 5.88 -6.56
C MET A 57 -0.64 6.11 -7.77
N ILE A 58 -0.13 6.01 -8.99
CA ILE A 58 -0.94 6.17 -10.22
C ILE A 58 -2.00 5.07 -10.26
N ILE A 59 -1.59 3.82 -10.03
CA ILE A 59 -2.50 2.67 -9.97
C ILE A 59 -3.52 2.86 -8.84
N THR A 60 -3.07 3.36 -7.70
CA THR A 60 -3.94 3.63 -6.53
C THR A 60 -5.01 4.68 -6.84
N LEU A 61 -4.67 5.77 -7.52
CA LEU A 61 -5.64 6.79 -7.93
C LEU A 61 -6.65 6.25 -8.94
N ILE A 62 -6.20 5.43 -9.90
CA ILE A 62 -7.09 4.76 -10.86
C ILE A 62 -8.08 3.88 -10.12
N LEU A 63 -7.61 3.04 -9.19
CA LEU A 63 -8.47 2.17 -8.39
C LEU A 63 -9.42 2.97 -7.49
N ALA A 64 -8.96 4.08 -6.91
CA ALA A 64 -9.80 4.99 -6.11
C ALA A 64 -10.96 5.55 -6.94
N HIS A 65 -10.71 5.95 -8.19
CA HIS A 65 -11.74 6.44 -9.08
C HIS A 65 -12.71 5.34 -9.54
N PHE A 66 -12.22 4.16 -9.94
CA PHE A 66 -13.08 3.10 -10.47
C PHE A 66 -13.85 2.34 -9.39
N ILE A 67 -13.20 1.96 -8.29
CA ILE A 67 -13.79 1.12 -7.23
C ILE A 67 -14.57 1.98 -6.25
N PHE A 68 -13.98 3.07 -5.77
CA PHE A 68 -14.56 3.91 -4.73
C PHE A 68 -15.32 5.11 -5.28
N LYS A 69 -15.26 5.36 -6.60
CA LYS A 69 -15.93 6.48 -7.29
C LYS A 69 -15.57 7.84 -6.69
N GLU A 70 -14.34 7.96 -6.18
CA GLU A 70 -13.86 9.21 -5.61
C GLU A 70 -13.53 10.25 -6.69
N ASN A 71 -13.75 11.53 -6.35
CA ASN A 71 -13.30 12.66 -7.15
C ASN A 71 -11.79 12.86 -6.98
N ILE A 72 -11.01 12.28 -7.89
CA ILE A 72 -9.53 12.34 -7.82
C ILE A 72 -8.95 13.68 -8.29
N LYS A 73 -9.73 14.56 -8.95
CA LYS A 73 -9.23 15.78 -9.59
C LYS A 73 -8.43 16.69 -8.65
N GLU A 74 -8.88 16.79 -7.40
CA GLU A 74 -8.22 17.60 -6.36
C GLU A 74 -6.95 16.93 -5.80
N LYS A 75 -6.86 15.60 -5.88
CA LYS A 75 -5.73 14.81 -5.39
C LYS A 75 -4.58 14.74 -6.41
N ILE A 76 -4.87 14.89 -7.71
CA ILE A 76 -3.89 14.85 -8.82
C ILE A 76 -2.68 15.77 -8.61
N PRO A 77 -2.82 17.07 -8.32
CA PRO A 77 -1.65 17.95 -8.18
C PRO A 77 -0.74 17.53 -7.02
N GLY A 78 -1.30 17.09 -5.90
CA GLY A 78 -0.52 16.56 -4.78
C GLY A 78 0.20 15.25 -5.15
N SER A 79 -0.47 14.35 -5.86
CA SER A 79 0.15 13.11 -6.32
C SER A 79 1.27 13.34 -7.33
N ILE A 80 1.12 14.31 -8.23
CA ILE A 80 2.19 14.72 -9.16
C ILE A 80 3.38 15.29 -8.39
N LEU A 81 3.14 16.13 -7.37
CA LEU A 81 4.20 16.68 -6.53
C LEU A 81 4.97 15.58 -5.80
N ILE A 82 4.27 14.57 -5.26
CA ILE A 82 4.92 13.42 -4.60
C ILE A 82 5.77 12.65 -5.60
N LEU A 83 5.23 12.33 -6.78
CA LEU A 83 5.97 11.61 -7.83
C LEU A 83 7.24 12.37 -8.25
N ILE A 84 7.12 13.68 -8.53
CA ILE A 84 8.27 14.50 -8.92
C ILE A 84 9.28 14.58 -7.77
N GLY A 85 8.82 14.83 -6.54
CA GLY A 85 9.67 14.90 -5.36
C GLY A 85 10.42 13.60 -5.09
N GLY A 86 9.76 12.44 -5.23
CA GLY A 86 10.40 11.14 -5.07
C GLY A 86 11.54 10.92 -6.06
N TRP A 87 11.34 11.26 -7.33
CA TRP A 87 12.37 11.12 -8.35
C TRP A 87 13.50 12.15 -8.22
N LEU A 88 13.20 13.36 -7.73
CA LEU A 88 14.23 14.37 -7.43
C LEU A 88 15.17 13.96 -6.30
N LEU A 89 14.73 13.12 -5.35
CA LEU A 89 15.60 12.60 -4.29
C LEU A 89 16.64 11.58 -4.78
N LEU A 90 16.46 11.04 -5.99
CA LEU A 90 17.39 10.10 -6.62
C LEU A 90 18.57 10.84 -7.27
N LEU A 91 18.34 12.07 -7.77
CA LEU A 91 19.35 12.96 -8.34
C LEU A 91 20.30 13.52 -7.28
#